data_AF-A0A4R7JTH2-F1
#
_entry.id   AF-A0A4R7JTH2-F1
#
_cell.length_a   1.000
_cell.length_b   1.000
_cell.length_c   1.000
_cell.angle_alpha   90.00
_cell.angle_beta   90.00
_cell.angle_gamma   90.00
#
_symmetry.space_group_name_H-M   'P 1'
#
loop_
_entity.id
_entity.type
_entity.pdbx_description
1 polymer ?
#
loop_
_entity_poly.entity_id
_entity_poly.type
_entity_poly.pdbx_seq_one_letter_code
_entity_poly.pdbx_strand_id
1 'polypeptide(L)'
;MRNPWRILLMATLALMAALPLQAREGAGFPSGASYEACSMIASQYLTTIQLLQKGFDPEVLRETLPGLTDPGARRIDSLQKQIERSGIIETYSGVNARYARCASKVHEQRGQPEPGTRQHHFYVCAGENKVRYEILLAALAGGQPDEIREQLAPPHREVATRIFQRLRESNTDVVFSELASELKVCLKNDPAG
;
A
#
# COMPACT_ATOMS: atom_id res chain seq x y z
N MET A 1 -59.53 18.62 -24.47
CA MET A 1 -58.46 19.63 -24.62
C MET A 1 -57.27 19.16 -23.78
N ARG A 2 -56.22 18.62 -24.42
CA ARG A 2 -55.05 18.00 -23.78
C ARG A 2 -53.89 19.00 -23.78
N ASN A 3 -53.35 19.27 -22.59
CA ASN A 3 -52.37 20.32 -22.32
C ASN A 3 -50.93 19.84 -22.66
N PRO A 4 -50.23 20.44 -23.64
CA PRO A 4 -48.97 19.89 -24.16
C PRO A 4 -47.71 20.26 -23.33
N TRP A 5 -47.84 21.00 -22.24
CA TRP A 5 -46.68 21.59 -21.54
C TRP A 5 -45.88 20.62 -20.65
N ARG A 6 -46.34 19.38 -20.42
CA ARG A 6 -45.74 18.49 -19.41
C ARG A 6 -44.57 17.60 -19.88
N ILE A 7 -44.14 17.68 -21.15
CA ILE A 7 -43.13 16.76 -21.70
C ILE A 7 -41.73 17.40 -21.84
N LEU A 8 -41.59 18.72 -21.64
CA LEU A 8 -40.36 19.46 -21.99
C LEU A 8 -39.46 19.86 -20.80
N LEU A 9 -39.47 19.11 -19.70
CA LEU A 9 -38.69 19.44 -18.49
C LEU A 9 -37.90 18.24 -17.91
N MET A 10 -37.58 17.24 -18.75
CA MET A 10 -36.81 16.05 -18.36
C MET A 10 -35.61 15.77 -19.31
N ALA A 11 -35.04 16.80 -19.95
CA ALA A 11 -33.95 16.61 -20.92
C ALA A 11 -32.74 17.56 -20.75
N THR A 12 -32.62 18.27 -19.63
CA THR A 12 -31.52 19.23 -19.38
C THR A 12 -30.88 19.04 -18.01
N LEU A 13 -30.58 17.80 -17.63
CA LEU A 13 -29.77 17.51 -16.45
C LEU A 13 -28.88 16.26 -16.62
N ALA A 14 -28.40 16.02 -17.84
CA ALA A 14 -27.51 14.90 -18.17
C ALA A 14 -26.19 15.34 -18.81
N LEU A 15 -25.80 16.61 -18.67
CA LEU A 15 -24.64 17.17 -19.37
C LEU A 15 -23.68 17.94 -18.46
N MET A 16 -23.43 17.45 -17.24
CA MET A 16 -22.26 17.86 -16.46
C MET A 16 -21.68 16.67 -15.70
N ALA A 17 -20.35 16.58 -15.74
CA ALA A 17 -19.49 15.61 -15.04
C ALA A 17 -19.21 14.28 -15.74
N ALA A 18 -18.98 14.27 -17.06
CA ALA A 18 -17.97 13.38 -17.64
C ALA A 18 -16.62 14.12 -17.71
N LEU A 19 -16.07 14.48 -16.55
CA LEU A 19 -14.64 14.78 -16.48
C LEU A 19 -13.93 13.42 -16.59
N PRO A 20 -13.07 13.20 -17.60
CA PRO A 20 -12.18 12.06 -17.55
C PRO A 20 -11.31 12.28 -16.31
N LEU A 21 -11.53 11.45 -15.29
CA LEU A 21 -10.59 11.25 -14.21
C LEU A 21 -9.33 10.71 -14.87
N GLN A 22 -8.46 11.60 -15.34
CA GLN A 22 -7.10 11.25 -15.71
C GLN A 22 -6.45 10.77 -14.43
N ALA A 23 -6.55 9.46 -14.20
CA ALA A 23 -5.70 8.76 -13.26
C ALA A 23 -4.28 9.11 -13.70
N ARG A 24 -3.65 10.03 -12.98
CA ARG A 24 -2.21 10.24 -13.06
C ARG A 24 -1.60 8.87 -12.80
N GLU A 25 -1.11 8.23 -13.86
CA GLU A 25 -0.23 7.07 -13.77
C GLU A 25 1.02 7.54 -13.03
N GLY A 26 0.96 7.54 -11.71
CA GLY A 26 2.11 7.75 -10.86
C GLY A 26 3.04 6.57 -11.08
N ALA A 27 4.16 6.81 -11.77
CA ALA A 27 5.32 5.93 -11.90
C ALA A 27 4.99 4.44 -11.76
N GLY A 28 4.38 3.87 -12.81
CA GLY A 28 4.08 2.44 -12.87
C GLY A 28 5.36 1.60 -12.72
N PHE A 29 5.26 0.46 -12.03
CA PHE A 29 6.36 -0.49 -11.93
C PHE A 29 6.70 -1.06 -13.32
N PRO A 30 7.99 -1.14 -13.70
CA PRO A 30 8.39 -1.52 -15.04
C PRO A 30 7.97 -2.94 -15.43
N SER A 31 7.62 -3.14 -16.72
CA SER A 31 7.43 -4.46 -17.33
C SER A 31 8.72 -5.26 -17.20
N GLY A 32 8.69 -6.35 -16.42
CA GLY A 32 9.88 -7.08 -15.98
C GLY A 32 9.97 -7.26 -14.46
N ALA A 33 9.07 -6.62 -13.70
CA ALA A 33 9.00 -6.75 -12.25
C ALA A 33 8.96 -8.23 -11.79
N SER A 34 9.68 -8.50 -10.70
CA SER A 34 9.63 -9.74 -9.93
C SER A 34 9.05 -9.43 -8.55
N TYR A 35 8.66 -10.45 -7.77
CA TYR A 35 8.23 -10.22 -6.39
C TYR A 35 9.33 -9.50 -5.61
N GLU A 36 10.58 -9.93 -5.78
CA GLU A 36 11.76 -9.27 -5.21
C GLU A 36 11.84 -7.78 -5.56
N ALA A 37 11.73 -7.42 -6.84
CA ALA A 37 11.80 -6.02 -7.24
C ALA A 37 10.66 -5.19 -6.61
N CYS A 38 9.43 -5.71 -6.61
CA CYS A 38 8.28 -5.07 -5.97
C CYS A 38 8.54 -4.83 -4.47
N SER A 39 9.01 -5.85 -3.76
CA SER A 39 9.26 -5.80 -2.31
C SER A 39 10.42 -4.90 -1.93
N MET A 40 11.51 -4.91 -2.69
CA MET A 40 12.67 -4.05 -2.43
C MET A 40 12.32 -2.58 -2.60
N ILE A 41 11.56 -2.24 -3.65
CA ILE A 41 11.06 -0.87 -3.84
C ILE A 41 10.11 -0.48 -2.71
N ALA A 42 9.16 -1.34 -2.34
CA ALA A 42 8.23 -1.06 -1.25
C ALA A 42 8.96 -0.85 0.09
N SER A 43 9.90 -1.74 0.42
CA SER A 43 10.74 -1.66 1.63
C SER A 43 11.53 -0.34 1.71
N GLN A 44 12.11 0.11 0.60
CA GLN A 44 12.80 1.40 0.53
C GLN A 44 11.84 2.56 0.82
N TYR A 45 10.66 2.58 0.19
CA TYR A 45 9.68 3.65 0.39
C TYR A 45 9.20 3.70 1.84
N LEU A 46 8.84 2.53 2.39
CA LEU A 46 8.36 2.43 3.75
C LEU A 46 9.45 2.85 4.75
N THR A 47 10.72 2.50 4.49
CA THR A 47 11.84 2.96 5.31
C THR A 47 11.99 4.49 5.25
N THR A 48 11.92 5.08 4.06
CA THR A 48 11.96 6.55 3.90
C THR A 48 10.79 7.22 4.64
N ILE A 49 9.57 6.68 4.52
CA ILE A 49 8.40 7.20 5.23
C ILE A 49 8.63 7.15 6.75
N GLN A 50 9.15 6.03 7.28
CA GLN A 50 9.44 5.89 8.71
C GLN A 50 10.51 6.87 9.21
N LEU A 51 11.52 7.17 8.40
CA LEU A 51 12.54 8.16 8.75
C LEU A 51 11.93 9.58 8.75
N LEU A 52 11.16 9.94 7.72
CA LEU A 52 10.46 11.22 7.68
C LEU A 52 9.46 11.36 8.85
N GLN A 53 8.73 10.31 9.20
CA GLN A 53 7.82 10.27 10.35
C GLN A 53 8.54 10.52 11.68
N LYS A 54 9.81 10.11 11.80
CA LYS A 54 10.66 10.37 12.96
C LYS A 54 11.26 11.79 12.98
N GLY A 55 10.94 12.63 12.01
CA GLY A 55 11.43 14.00 11.93
C GLY A 55 12.83 14.13 11.33
N PHE A 56 13.34 13.10 10.64
CA PHE A 56 14.59 13.25 9.91
C PHE A 56 14.41 14.22 8.74
N ASP A 57 15.32 15.17 8.65
CA ASP A 57 15.32 16.16 7.58
C ASP A 57 15.59 15.51 6.21
N PRO A 58 14.79 15.80 5.17
CA PRO A 58 14.96 15.23 3.83
C PRO A 58 16.35 15.48 3.21
N GLU A 59 16.97 16.63 3.46
CA GLU A 59 18.31 16.96 3.00
C GLU A 59 19.34 16.08 3.71
N VAL A 60 19.23 15.95 5.03
CA VAL A 60 20.07 15.04 5.81
C VAL A 60 19.91 13.61 5.30
N LEU A 61 18.70 13.15 5.00
CA LEU A 61 18.49 11.81 4.42
C LEU A 61 19.15 11.67 3.04
N ARG A 62 19.16 12.72 2.20
CA ARG A 62 19.83 12.68 0.89
C ARG A 62 21.34 12.55 1.02
N GLU A 63 21.93 13.21 2.01
CA GLU A 63 23.38 13.25 2.20
C GLU A 63 23.93 12.04 2.95
N THR A 64 23.14 11.48 3.89
CA THR A 64 23.64 10.48 4.84
C THR A 64 23.25 9.05 4.48
N LEU A 65 22.26 8.83 3.62
CA LEU A 65 21.84 7.48 3.25
C LEU A 65 22.90 6.82 2.33
N PRO A 66 23.55 5.74 2.77
CA PRO A 66 24.61 5.11 2.00
C PRO A 66 24.04 4.49 0.72
N GLY A 67 24.74 4.69 -0.39
CA GLY A 67 24.34 4.14 -1.69
C GLY A 67 23.08 4.77 -2.29
N LEU A 68 22.71 5.98 -1.85
CA LEU A 68 21.58 6.71 -2.43
C LEU A 68 21.90 7.13 -3.87
N THR A 69 21.07 6.69 -4.81
CA THR A 69 21.14 7.08 -6.22
C THR A 69 20.25 8.29 -6.48
N ASP A 70 20.44 9.02 -7.60
CA ASP A 70 19.55 10.15 -7.95
C ASP A 70 18.06 9.77 -7.98
N PRO A 71 17.64 8.60 -8.52
CA PRO A 71 16.26 8.14 -8.39
C PRO A 71 15.82 7.94 -6.94
N GLY A 72 16.73 7.51 -6.06
CA GLY A 72 16.51 7.40 -4.62
C GLY A 72 16.30 8.77 -3.96
N ALA A 73 17.14 9.76 -4.28
CA ALA A 73 16.98 11.13 -3.79
C ALA A 73 15.64 11.75 -4.21
N ARG A 74 15.27 11.62 -5.49
CA ARG A 74 13.95 12.07 -5.99
C ARG A 74 12.78 11.37 -5.30
N ARG A 75 12.96 10.13 -4.83
CA ARG A 75 11.96 9.39 -4.07
C ARG A 75 11.73 10.00 -2.69
N ILE A 76 12.79 10.43 -2.01
CA ILE A 76 12.70 11.13 -0.72
C ILE A 76 11.83 12.38 -0.89
N ASP A 77 12.15 13.22 -1.89
CA ASP A 77 11.38 14.45 -2.17
C ASP A 77 9.92 14.16 -2.52
N SER A 78 9.69 13.12 -3.33
CA SER A 78 8.34 12.73 -3.72
C SER A 78 7.52 12.24 -2.53
N LEU A 79 8.12 11.50 -1.61
CA LEU A 79 7.45 10.99 -0.41
C LEU A 79 7.20 12.09 0.59
N GLN A 80 8.17 12.98 0.82
CA GLN A 80 7.97 14.16 1.66
C GLN A 80 6.79 15.00 1.15
N LYS A 81 6.79 15.35 -0.15
CA LYS A 81 5.69 16.11 -0.75
C LYS A 81 4.35 15.37 -0.65
N GLN A 82 4.35 14.05 -0.70
CA GLN A 82 3.14 13.25 -0.52
C GLN A 82 2.64 13.32 0.93
N ILE A 83 3.54 13.23 1.91
CA ILE A 83 3.22 13.36 3.35
C ILE A 83 2.67 14.76 3.64
N GLU A 84 3.31 15.81 3.15
CA GLU A 84 2.87 17.20 3.34
C GLU A 84 1.49 17.47 2.74
N ARG A 85 1.18 16.85 1.59
CA ARG A 85 -0.08 17.07 0.87
C ARG A 85 -1.24 16.24 1.38
N SER A 86 -0.97 14.99 1.75
CA SER A 86 -2.02 14.00 1.97
C SER A 86 -1.99 13.37 3.35
N GLY A 87 -0.94 13.58 4.14
CA GLY A 87 -0.77 12.93 5.42
C GLY A 87 0.07 11.65 5.35
N ILE A 88 0.56 11.24 6.51
CA ILE A 88 1.44 10.07 6.66
C ILE A 88 0.69 8.76 6.40
N ILE A 89 -0.56 8.66 6.84
CA ILE A 89 -1.41 7.46 6.70
C ILE A 89 -1.70 7.19 5.22
N GLU A 90 -2.10 8.21 4.48
CA GLU A 90 -2.39 8.17 3.06
C GLU A 90 -1.14 7.82 2.26
N THR A 91 0.03 8.28 2.71
CA THR A 91 1.31 7.93 2.09
C THR A 91 1.64 6.44 2.30
N TYR A 92 1.52 5.91 3.52
CA TYR A 92 1.67 4.48 3.79
C TYR A 92 0.69 3.62 3.00
N SER A 93 -0.58 4.00 3.01
CA SER A 93 -1.67 3.35 2.26
C SER A 93 -1.35 3.32 0.76
N GLY A 94 -0.93 4.46 0.20
CA GLY A 94 -0.54 4.57 -1.21
C GLY A 94 0.64 3.65 -1.58
N VAL A 95 1.62 3.49 -0.70
CA VAL A 95 2.74 2.55 -0.92
C VAL A 95 2.29 1.10 -0.85
N ASN A 96 1.50 0.71 0.16
CA ASN A 96 0.97 -0.65 0.28
C ASN A 96 0.09 -1.03 -0.92
N ALA A 97 -0.80 -0.13 -1.35
CA ALA A 97 -1.64 -0.36 -2.52
C ALA A 97 -0.81 -0.51 -3.81
N ARG A 98 0.25 0.29 -3.98
CA ARG A 98 1.20 0.16 -5.09
C ARG A 98 1.94 -1.18 -5.04
N TYR A 99 2.40 -1.60 -3.87
CA TYR A 99 3.09 -2.88 -3.69
C TYR A 99 2.17 -4.06 -4.02
N ALA A 100 0.95 -4.08 -3.49
CA ALA A 100 -0.05 -5.10 -3.79
C ALA A 100 -0.34 -5.19 -5.29
N ARG A 101 -0.54 -4.06 -5.98
CA ARG A 101 -0.72 -4.03 -7.44
C ARG A 101 0.49 -4.58 -8.21
N CYS A 102 1.70 -4.24 -7.78
CA CYS A 102 2.92 -4.77 -8.39
C CYS A 102 2.97 -6.30 -8.26
N ALA A 103 2.79 -6.82 -7.05
CA ALA A 103 2.82 -8.25 -6.78
C ALA A 103 1.69 -9.01 -7.51
N SER A 104 0.48 -8.46 -7.57
CA SER A 104 -0.63 -9.03 -8.34
C SER A 104 -0.31 -9.12 -9.82
N LYS A 105 0.26 -8.06 -10.41
CA LYS A 105 0.67 -8.08 -11.82
C LYS A 105 1.76 -9.11 -12.10
N VAL A 106 2.72 -9.29 -11.18
CA VAL A 106 3.73 -10.35 -11.28
C VAL A 106 3.06 -11.73 -11.23
N HIS A 107 2.09 -11.92 -10.34
CA HIS A 107 1.33 -13.17 -10.24
C HIS A 107 0.56 -13.48 -11.53
N GLU A 108 -0.16 -12.51 -12.08
CA GLU A 108 -0.90 -12.66 -13.33
C GLU A 108 0.01 -13.05 -14.51
N GLN A 109 1.25 -12.54 -14.52
CA GLN A 109 2.20 -12.78 -15.60
C GLN A 109 3.01 -14.07 -15.44
N ARG A 110 3.31 -14.48 -14.21
CA ARG A 110 4.30 -15.54 -13.92
C ARG A 110 3.80 -16.64 -12.98
N GLY A 111 2.60 -16.48 -12.41
CA GLY A 111 2.04 -17.40 -11.43
C GLY A 111 2.79 -17.39 -10.10
N GLN A 112 2.63 -18.48 -9.36
CA GLN A 112 3.36 -18.74 -8.13
C GLN A 112 4.77 -19.27 -8.46
N PRO A 113 5.85 -18.70 -7.88
CA PRO A 113 7.21 -19.23 -8.03
C PRO A 113 7.37 -20.60 -7.36
N GLU A 114 8.36 -21.38 -7.80
CA GLU A 114 8.68 -22.69 -7.21
C GLU A 114 9.06 -22.57 -5.73
N PRO A 115 8.48 -23.39 -4.83
CA PRO A 115 8.83 -23.42 -3.41
C PRO A 115 10.33 -23.57 -3.16
N GLY A 116 10.84 -22.92 -2.12
CA GLY A 116 12.28 -22.93 -1.78
C GLY A 116 13.15 -21.99 -2.61
N THR A 117 12.62 -21.39 -3.68
CA THR A 117 13.33 -20.32 -4.40
C THR A 117 13.25 -19.00 -3.65
N ARG A 118 14.26 -18.15 -3.84
CA ARG A 118 14.24 -16.77 -3.34
C ARG A 118 13.01 -16.00 -3.81
N GLN A 119 12.55 -16.19 -5.05
CA GLN A 119 11.32 -15.55 -5.54
C GLN A 119 10.07 -16.04 -4.82
N HIS A 120 10.01 -17.31 -4.42
CA HIS A 120 8.91 -17.82 -3.60
C HIS A 120 8.86 -17.18 -2.21
N HIS A 121 10.02 -16.92 -1.60
CA HIS A 121 10.10 -16.16 -0.34
C HIS A 121 9.46 -14.76 -0.48
N PHE A 122 9.86 -14.00 -1.51
CA PHE A 122 9.28 -12.68 -1.80
C PHE A 122 7.77 -12.75 -2.12
N TYR A 123 7.32 -13.80 -2.81
CA TYR A 123 5.91 -14.06 -3.07
C TYR A 123 5.11 -14.24 -1.77
N VAL A 124 5.61 -15.08 -0.85
CA VAL A 124 4.98 -15.30 0.46
C VAL A 124 4.91 -14.00 1.26
N CYS A 125 6.01 -13.25 1.34
CA CYS A 125 6.03 -11.96 2.04
C CYS A 125 5.08 -10.92 1.43
N ALA A 126 4.88 -10.93 0.10
CA ALA A 126 3.89 -10.09 -0.55
C ALA A 126 2.45 -10.44 -0.14
N GLY A 127 2.12 -11.73 -0.09
CA GLY A 127 0.82 -12.21 0.37
C GLY A 127 0.55 -11.85 1.83
N GLU A 128 1.52 -12.12 2.70
CA GLU A 128 1.46 -11.81 4.14
C GLU A 128 1.30 -10.31 4.41
N ASN A 129 1.98 -9.45 3.66
CA ASN A 129 1.80 -8.01 3.76
C ASN A 129 0.42 -7.57 3.26
N LYS A 130 -0.05 -8.13 2.14
CA LYS A 130 -1.38 -7.83 1.59
C LYS A 130 -2.46 -8.12 2.63
N VAL A 131 -2.45 -9.30 3.24
CA VAL A 131 -3.45 -9.69 4.25
C VAL A 131 -3.42 -8.76 5.45
N ARG A 132 -2.24 -8.45 6.00
CA ARG A 132 -2.11 -7.47 7.11
C ARG A 132 -2.69 -6.11 6.75
N TYR A 133 -2.40 -5.63 5.55
CA TYR A 133 -2.90 -4.34 5.08
C TYR A 133 -4.42 -4.34 4.88
N GLU A 134 -4.99 -5.39 4.31
CA GLU A 134 -6.45 -5.54 4.13
C GLU A 134 -7.19 -5.61 5.48
N ILE A 135 -6.64 -6.33 6.46
CA ILE A 135 -7.16 -6.35 7.83
C ILE A 135 -7.17 -4.94 8.42
N LEU A 136 -6.06 -4.20 8.31
CA LEU A 136 -5.97 -2.82 8.80
C LEU A 136 -7.01 -1.92 8.11
N LEU A 137 -7.16 -2.00 6.79
CA LEU A 137 -8.16 -1.22 6.06
C LEU A 137 -9.59 -1.55 6.50
N ALA A 138 -9.91 -2.82 6.66
CA ALA A 138 -11.23 -3.24 7.10
C ALA A 138 -11.53 -2.78 8.55
N ALA A 139 -10.53 -2.79 9.44
CA ALA A 139 -10.67 -2.22 10.77
C ALA A 139 -10.90 -0.70 10.73
N LEU A 140 -10.16 0.04 9.89
CA LEU A 140 -10.33 1.49 9.71
C LEU A 140 -11.66 1.86 9.06
N ALA A 141 -12.25 0.95 8.27
CA ALA A 141 -13.58 1.09 7.71
C ALA A 141 -14.72 0.79 8.71
N GLY A 142 -14.41 0.50 9.98
CA GLY A 142 -15.39 0.23 11.03
C GLY A 142 -15.82 -1.23 11.13
N GLY A 143 -15.13 -2.15 10.44
CA GLY A 143 -15.40 -3.59 10.55
C GLY A 143 -15.15 -4.11 11.96
N GLN A 144 -15.99 -5.04 12.42
CA GLN A 144 -15.87 -5.59 13.77
C GLN A 144 -14.78 -6.67 13.85
N PRO A 145 -14.03 -6.77 14.97
CA PRO A 145 -12.93 -7.72 15.10
C PRO A 145 -13.34 -9.18 14.83
N ASP A 146 -14.47 -9.61 15.38
CA ASP A 146 -14.94 -11.00 15.24
C ASP A 146 -15.38 -11.30 13.80
N GLU A 147 -16.11 -10.38 13.17
CA GLU A 147 -16.56 -10.52 11.77
C GLU A 147 -15.39 -10.61 10.79
N ILE A 148 -14.36 -9.79 10.97
CA ILE A 148 -13.16 -9.85 10.12
C ILE A 148 -12.42 -11.16 10.38
N ARG A 149 -12.25 -11.55 11.65
CA ARG A 149 -11.52 -12.77 12.02
C ARG A 149 -12.15 -14.03 11.43
N GLU A 150 -13.47 -14.11 11.37
CA GLU A 150 -14.18 -15.27 10.81
C GLU A 150 -13.96 -15.44 9.30
N GLN A 151 -13.71 -14.35 8.57
CA GLN A 151 -13.44 -14.37 7.12
C GLN A 151 -11.99 -14.76 6.78
N LEU A 152 -11.10 -14.77 7.77
CA LEU A 152 -9.68 -15.04 7.57
C LEU A 152 -9.34 -16.53 7.68
N ALA A 153 -8.36 -16.95 6.88
CA ALA A 153 -7.72 -18.25 7.05
C ALA A 153 -7.15 -18.38 8.48
N PRO A 154 -7.15 -19.59 9.08
CA PRO A 154 -6.75 -19.78 10.48
C PRO A 154 -5.42 -19.12 10.89
N PRO A 155 -4.34 -19.16 10.09
CA PRO A 155 -3.07 -18.50 10.43
C PRO A 155 -3.17 -16.97 10.57
N HIS A 156 -4.13 -16.34 9.90
CA HIS A 156 -4.27 -14.87 9.87
C HIS A 156 -5.24 -14.34 10.94
N ARG A 157 -5.97 -15.23 11.63
CA ARG A 157 -6.90 -14.82 12.69
C ARG A 157 -6.20 -14.12 13.85
N GLU A 158 -5.03 -14.62 14.23
CA GLU A 158 -4.23 -14.00 15.29
C GLU A 158 -3.66 -12.64 14.85
N VAL A 159 -3.29 -12.52 13.56
CA VAL A 159 -2.84 -11.25 12.97
C VAL A 159 -3.92 -10.17 13.11
N ALA A 160 -5.19 -10.52 12.83
CA ALA A 160 -6.31 -9.60 13.04
C ALA A 160 -6.46 -9.18 14.49
N THR A 161 -6.44 -10.13 15.44
CA THR A 161 -6.49 -9.82 16.87
C THR A 161 -5.41 -8.82 17.27
N ARG A 162 -4.17 -9.03 16.83
CA ARG A 162 -3.05 -8.12 17.12
C ARG A 162 -3.26 -6.74 16.50
N ILE A 163 -3.64 -6.65 15.22
CA ILE A 163 -3.88 -5.35 14.57
C ILE A 163 -4.97 -4.55 15.29
N PHE A 164 -6.10 -5.19 15.63
CA PHE A 164 -7.17 -4.53 16.38
C PHE A 164 -6.74 -4.09 17.77
N GLN A 165 -5.93 -4.90 18.46
CA GLN A 165 -5.35 -4.51 19.74
C GLN A 165 -4.45 -3.29 19.59
N ARG A 166 -3.52 -3.29 18.63
CA ARG A 166 -2.62 -2.17 18.39
C ARG A 166 -3.37 -0.88 18.04
N LEU A 167 -4.46 -0.96 17.27
CA LEU A 167 -5.31 0.20 16.96
C LEU A 167 -6.02 0.78 18.19
N ARG A 168 -6.26 -0.01 19.24
CA ARG A 168 -6.80 0.50 20.52
C ARG A 168 -5.72 1.13 21.40
N GLU A 169 -4.48 0.66 21.28
CA GLU A 169 -3.36 1.06 22.14
C GLU A 169 -2.52 2.21 21.55
N SER A 170 -2.65 2.49 20.26
CA SER A 170 -1.76 3.40 19.54
C SER A 170 -2.45 4.10 18.37
N ASN A 171 -1.80 5.15 17.85
CA ASN A 171 -2.27 5.87 16.68
C ASN A 171 -2.14 5.03 15.40
N THR A 172 -3.01 5.27 14.43
CA THR A 172 -3.03 4.53 13.15
C THR A 172 -1.71 4.58 12.39
N ASP A 173 -0.98 5.69 12.44
CA ASP A 173 0.33 5.85 11.80
C ASP A 173 1.41 4.95 12.43
N VAL A 174 1.31 4.65 13.72
CA VAL A 174 2.16 3.67 14.41
C VAL A 174 1.87 2.27 13.89
N VAL A 175 0.60 1.88 13.76
CA VAL A 175 0.21 0.56 13.23
C VAL A 175 0.68 0.40 11.78
N PHE A 176 0.58 1.43 10.96
CA PHE A 176 1.16 1.42 9.60
C PHE A 176 2.68 1.23 9.60
N SER A 177 3.39 1.91 10.50
CA SER A 177 4.83 1.76 10.67
C SER A 177 5.23 0.36 11.17
N GLU A 178 4.41 -0.26 12.03
CA GLU A 178 4.60 -1.64 12.47
C GLU A 178 4.43 -2.62 11.31
N LEU A 179 3.37 -2.49 10.50
CA LEU A 179 3.17 -3.29 9.28
C LEU A 179 4.35 -3.17 8.31
N ALA A 180 4.88 -1.96 8.13
CA ALA A 180 6.09 -1.75 7.33
C ALA A 180 7.30 -2.50 7.89
N SER A 181 7.42 -2.59 9.21
CA SER A 181 8.49 -3.29 9.89
C SER A 181 8.34 -4.81 9.76
N GLU A 182 7.12 -5.33 9.88
CA GLU A 182 6.77 -6.74 9.65
C GLU A 182 7.13 -7.19 8.23
N LEU A 183 6.83 -6.37 7.21
CA LEU A 183 7.26 -6.66 5.83
C LEU A 183 8.78 -6.80 5.76
N LYS A 184 9.54 -5.84 6.29
CA LYS A 184 11.01 -5.87 6.26
C LYS A 184 11.59 -7.09 6.99
N VAL A 185 10.99 -7.47 8.13
CA VAL A 185 11.36 -8.68 8.86
C VAL A 185 11.11 -9.92 8.01
N CYS A 186 9.94 -10.02 7.37
CA CYS A 186 9.64 -11.11 6.45
C CYS A 186 10.69 -11.20 5.34
N LEU A 187 10.97 -10.08 4.66
CA LEU A 187 11.92 -10.04 3.54
C LEU A 187 13.34 -10.46 3.95
N LYS A 188 13.78 -10.16 5.18
CA LYS A 188 15.11 -10.50 5.69
C LYS A 188 15.24 -11.98 6.08
N ASN A 189 14.18 -12.58 6.61
CA ASN A 189 14.21 -13.94 7.15
C ASN A 189 14.00 -14.99 6.05
N ASP A 190 14.79 -14.94 4.97
CA ASP A 190 14.74 -15.95 3.91
C ASP A 190 15.06 -17.33 4.49
N PRO A 191 14.12 -18.29 4.50
CA PRO A 191 14.37 -19.62 5.05
C PRO A 191 15.37 -20.43 4.20
N ALA A 192 15.77 -19.94 3.01
CA ALA A 192 16.78 -20.54 2.15
C ALA A 192 18.19 -19.93 2.30
N GLY A 193 18.39 -19.04 3.29
CA GLY A 193 19.68 -18.42 3.62
C GLY A 193 20.35 -19.01 4.85
#